data_AF-A0A355B5H4-F1
#
_entry.id   AF-A0A355B5H4-F1
#
_cell.length_a   1.000
_cell.length_b   1.000
_cell.length_c   1.000
_cell.angle_alpha   90.00
_cell.angle_beta   90.00
_cell.angle_gamma   90.00
#
_symmetry.space_group_name_H-M   'P 1'
#
loop_
_entity.id
_entity.type
_entity.pdbx_description
1 polymer ?
#
loop_
_entity_poly.entity_id
_entity_poly.type
_entity_poly.pdbx_seq_one_letter_code
_entity_poly.pdbx_strand_id
1 'polypeptide(L)'
;MIDSALLHSALTVFLIGRSTYCDIWCAYALRKSIENKKAIFGIHLPNQIQPGKTEWLANKGYHVYEWESSGLRSWIMNAREPLLTS
;
A
#
# COMPACT_ATOMS: atom_id res chain seq x y z
N MET A 1 -13.60 -5.32 -13.01
CA MET A 1 -13.83 -4.10 -12.21
C MET A 1 -12.55 -3.62 -11.53
N ILE A 2 -11.83 -4.49 -10.80
CA ILE A 2 -10.51 -4.16 -10.21
C ILE A 2 -9.47 -3.76 -11.27
N ASP A 3 -9.45 -4.41 -12.43
CA ASP A 3 -8.46 -4.12 -13.48
C ASP A 3 -8.58 -2.72 -14.06
N SER A 4 -9.80 -2.21 -14.27
CA SER A 4 -10.01 -0.85 -14.78
C SER A 4 -9.61 0.20 -13.73
N ALA A 5 -9.95 -0.02 -12.46
CA ALA A 5 -9.50 0.86 -11.37
C ALA A 5 -7.97 0.87 -11.24
N LEU A 6 -7.33 -0.29 -11.43
CA LEU A 6 -5.88 -0.38 -11.47
C LEU A 6 -5.29 0.22 -12.76
N LEU A 7 -5.95 0.19 -13.90
CA LEU A 7 -5.40 0.78 -15.11
C LEU A 7 -5.27 2.30 -15.02
N HIS A 8 -6.25 2.97 -14.39
CA HIS A 8 -6.35 4.43 -14.39
C HIS A 8 -5.77 5.11 -13.14
N SER A 9 -5.22 4.35 -12.19
CA SER A 9 -4.63 4.92 -10.97
C SER A 9 -3.11 5.01 -11.04
N ALA A 10 -2.56 6.18 -10.67
CA ALA A 10 -1.12 6.38 -10.52
C ALA A 10 -0.58 5.89 -9.16
N LEU A 11 -1.49 5.62 -8.21
CA LEU A 11 -1.19 5.29 -6.82
C LEU A 11 -2.07 4.13 -6.36
N THR A 12 -1.54 3.25 -5.53
CA THR A 12 -2.29 2.22 -4.81
C THR A 12 -2.02 2.33 -3.32
N VAL A 13 -3.07 2.48 -2.54
CA VAL A 13 -3.01 2.57 -1.07
C VAL A 13 -3.63 1.32 -0.47
N PHE A 14 -2.88 0.62 0.38
CA PHE A 14 -3.39 -0.53 1.12
C PHE A 14 -3.83 -0.11 2.50
N LEU A 15 -5.12 -0.26 2.81
CA LEU A 15 -5.62 -0.15 4.17
C LEU A 15 -5.31 -1.47 4.90
N ILE A 16 -4.29 -1.45 5.75
CA ILE A 16 -3.77 -2.62 6.46
C ILE A 16 -4.64 -2.88 7.69
N GLY A 17 -5.52 -3.86 7.55
CA GLY A 17 -6.20 -4.53 8.65
C GLY A 17 -5.70 -5.96 8.84
N ARG A 18 -6.30 -6.66 9.80
CA ARG A 18 -5.89 -8.01 10.23
C ARG A 18 -5.74 -9.03 9.10
N SER A 19 -6.59 -8.96 8.07
CA SER A 19 -6.63 -9.96 6.98
C SER A 19 -6.10 -9.45 5.65
N THR A 20 -5.59 -8.20 5.57
CA THR A 20 -5.16 -7.61 4.29
C THR A 20 -4.05 -8.41 3.60
N TYR A 21 -3.19 -9.09 4.37
CA TYR A 21 -2.08 -9.89 3.83
C TYR A 21 -2.50 -11.26 3.27
N CYS A 22 -3.65 -11.80 3.71
CA CYS A 22 -4.15 -13.11 3.26
C CYS A 22 -5.29 -12.99 2.24
N ASP A 23 -5.78 -11.78 1.98
CA ASP A 23 -6.78 -11.54 0.95
C ASP A 23 -6.15 -11.65 -0.46
N ILE A 24 -6.72 -12.54 -1.27
CA ILE A 24 -6.25 -12.81 -2.64
C ILE A 24 -6.35 -11.57 -3.54
N TRP A 25 -7.32 -10.68 -3.32
CA TRP A 25 -7.47 -9.46 -4.09
C TRP A 25 -6.44 -8.42 -3.72
N CYS A 26 -6.02 -8.36 -2.45
CA CYS A 26 -4.91 -7.51 -2.02
C CYS A 26 -3.59 -7.99 -2.64
N ALA A 27 -3.35 -9.30 -2.66
CA ALA A 27 -2.19 -9.88 -3.35
C ALA A 27 -2.22 -9.59 -4.86
N TYR A 28 -3.39 -9.74 -5.49
CA TYR A 28 -3.59 -9.42 -6.90
C TYR A 28 -3.33 -7.94 -7.21
N ALA A 29 -3.91 -7.03 -6.44
CA ALA A 29 -3.74 -5.59 -6.60
C ALA A 29 -2.29 -5.17 -6.41
N LEU A 30 -1.59 -5.73 -5.42
CA LEU A 30 -0.17 -5.44 -5.19
C LEU A 30 0.67 -5.84 -6.40
N ARG A 31 0.49 -7.09 -6.88
CA ARG A 31 1.21 -7.59 -8.05
C ARG A 31 0.98 -6.70 -9.27
N LYS A 32 -0.28 -6.35 -9.56
CA LYS A 32 -0.63 -5.50 -10.70
C LYS A 32 -0.09 -4.09 -10.56
N SER A 33 -0.05 -3.52 -9.36
CA SER A 33 0.52 -2.19 -9.13
C SER A 33 2.04 -2.18 -9.28
N ILE A 34 2.72 -3.27 -8.92
CA ILE A 34 4.16 -3.47 -9.18
C ILE A 34 4.42 -3.59 -10.69
N GLU A 35 3.67 -4.45 -11.39
CA GLU A 35 3.78 -4.64 -12.85
C GLU A 35 3.61 -3.31 -13.60
N ASN A 36 2.68 -2.47 -13.15
CA ASN A 36 2.39 -1.16 -13.74
C ASN A 36 3.26 -0.01 -13.18
N LYS A 37 4.29 -0.30 -12.39
CA LYS A 37 5.23 0.69 -11.80
C LYS A 37 4.54 1.85 -11.08
N LYS A 38 3.50 1.54 -10.32
CA LYS A 38 2.75 2.55 -9.58
C LYS A 38 3.43 2.91 -8.26
N ALA A 39 3.11 4.10 -7.77
CA ALA A 39 3.34 4.43 -6.36
C ALA A 39 2.51 3.49 -5.47
N ILE A 40 3.12 2.95 -4.41
CA ILE A 40 2.48 2.03 -3.48
C ILE A 40 2.87 2.41 -2.05
N PHE A 41 1.88 2.45 -1.15
CA PHE A 41 2.11 2.49 0.29
C PHE A 41 0.95 1.87 1.07
N GLY A 42 1.18 1.58 2.34
CA GLY A 42 0.17 1.09 3.28
C GLY A 42 -0.20 2.12 4.34
N ILE A 43 -1.42 2.03 4.87
CA ILE A 43 -1.85 2.76 6.07
C ILE A 43 -2.51 1.77 7.03
N HIS A 44 -2.13 1.78 8.30
CA HIS A 44 -2.84 1.05 9.34
C HIS A 44 -4.25 1.58 9.53
N LEU A 45 -5.24 0.68 9.55
CA LEU A 45 -6.58 1.08 9.93
C LEU A 45 -6.61 1.45 11.42
N PRO A 46 -7.17 2.61 11.79
CA PRO A 46 -7.34 2.96 13.19
C PRO A 46 -8.30 1.96 13.87
N ASN A 47 -8.13 1.76 15.18
CA ASN A 47 -8.98 0.89 16.02
C ASN A 47 -8.88 -0.62 15.73
N GLN A 48 -7.76 -1.09 15.18
CA GLN A 48 -7.48 -2.53 15.10
C GLN A 48 -6.94 -3.04 16.44
N ILE A 49 -7.57 -4.08 17.01
CA ILE A 49 -7.11 -4.73 18.26
C ILE A 49 -5.76 -5.44 18.05
N GLN A 50 -5.49 -5.89 16.82
CA GLN A 50 -4.20 -6.45 16.40
C GLN A 50 -3.86 -5.88 15.02
N PRO A 51 -2.72 -5.21 14.85
CA PRO A 51 -2.29 -4.78 13.53
C PRO A 51 -2.11 -6.01 12.62
N GLY A 52 -2.53 -5.88 11.36
CA GLY A 52 -2.23 -6.89 10.34
C GLY A 52 -0.72 -7.00 10.09
N LYS A 53 -0.29 -8.10 9.45
CA LYS A 53 1.11 -8.32 9.10
C LYS A 53 1.58 -7.31 8.05
N THR A 54 2.28 -6.27 8.49
CA THR A 54 2.84 -5.22 7.62
C THR A 54 4.08 -5.66 6.88
N GLU A 55 4.76 -6.70 7.39
CA GLU A 55 5.96 -7.27 6.81
C GLU A 55 5.71 -7.71 5.36
N TRP A 56 4.47 -8.07 5.02
CA TRP A 56 4.07 -8.38 3.65
C TRP A 56 4.36 -7.25 2.65
N LEU A 57 4.14 -5.99 3.05
CA LEU A 57 4.38 -4.81 2.22
C LEU A 57 5.78 -4.23 2.48
N ALA A 58 6.20 -4.17 3.74
CA ALA A 58 7.50 -3.62 4.15
C ALA A 58 8.69 -4.44 3.65
N ASN A 59 8.60 -5.78 3.63
CA ASN A 59 9.67 -6.65 3.08
C ASN A 59 9.85 -6.47 1.56
N LYS A 60 8.93 -5.76 0.89
CA LYS A 60 9.02 -5.41 -0.53
C LYS A 60 9.52 -3.98 -0.75
N GLY A 61 9.91 -3.29 0.32
CA GLY A 61 10.44 -1.93 0.30
C GLY A 61 9.40 -0.82 0.38
N TYR A 62 8.11 -1.13 0.53
CA TYR A 62 7.08 -0.08 0.59
C TYR A 62 6.81 0.39 2.01
N HIS A 63 6.62 1.69 2.16
CA HIS A 63 6.28 2.29 3.45
C HIS A 63 4.87 1.92 3.90
N VAL A 64 4.73 1.69 5.20
CA VAL A 64 3.45 1.57 5.90
C VAL A 64 3.41 2.65 6.96
N TYR A 65 2.34 3.45 6.97
CA TYR A 65 2.16 4.55 7.90
C TYR A 65 1.08 4.23 8.93
N GLU A 66 1.18 4.85 10.10
CA GLU A 66 0.06 4.94 11.03
C GLU A 66 -0.96 5.96 10.53
N TRP A 67 -2.24 5.74 10.81
CA TRP A 67 -3.28 6.67 10.39
C TRP A 67 -3.19 8.01 11.12
N GLU A 68 -2.79 9.05 10.39
CA GLU A 68 -2.79 10.45 10.77
C GLU A 68 -3.47 11.32 9.69
N SER A 69 -4.42 12.17 10.08
CA SER A 69 -5.24 12.95 9.15
C SER A 69 -4.46 13.99 8.33
N SER A 70 -3.31 14.47 8.84
CA SER A 70 -2.43 15.44 8.20
C SER A 70 -1.37 14.80 7.28
N GLY A 71 -1.11 13.49 7.43
CA GLY A 71 0.02 12.80 6.80
C GLY A 71 -0.19 12.42 5.34
N LEU A 72 -1.42 12.42 4.83
CA LEU A 72 -1.73 11.88 3.50
C LEU A 72 -0.89 12.51 2.38
N ARG A 73 -0.68 13.83 2.41
CA ARG A 73 0.09 14.53 1.39
C ARG A 73 1.55 14.07 1.35
N SER A 74 2.20 13.93 2.51
CA SER A 74 3.61 13.52 2.57
C SER A 74 3.78 12.07 2.13
N TRP A 75 2.87 11.18 2.54
CA TRP A 75 2.90 9.77 2.14
C TRP A 75 2.79 9.57 0.62
N ILE A 76 1.92 10.34 -0.04
CA ILE A 76 1.78 10.29 -1.49
C ILE A 76 3.07 10.72 -2.20
N MET A 77 3.76 11.74 -1.67
CA MET A 77 5.02 12.21 -2.25
C MET A 77 6.12 11.17 -2.07
N ASN A 78 6.27 10.61 -0.87
CA ASN A 78 7.28 9.59 -0.56
C ASN A 78 7.06 8.30 -1.37
N ALA A 79 5.81 7.92 -1.64
CA ALA A 79 5.51 6.72 -2.43
C ALA A 79 5.81 6.87 -3.93
N ARG A 80 5.99 8.10 -4.42
CA ARG A 80 6.36 8.39 -5.82
C ARG A 80 7.86 8.48 -6.02
N GLU A 81 8.63 8.67 -4.95
CA GLU A 81 10.07 8.62 -5.04
C GLU A 81 10.48 7.17 -5.37
N PRO A 82 11.33 6.96 -6.39
CA PRO A 82 11.87 5.64 -6.64
C PRO A 82 12.55 5.13 -5.38
N LEU A 83 12.37 3.85 -5.06
CA LEU A 83 13.24 3.14 -4.13
C LEU A 83 14.67 3.17 -4.70
N LEU A 84 15.39 4.26 -4.43
CA LEU A 84 16.81 4.38 -4.66
C LEU A 84 17.46 3.44 -3.65
N THR A 85 17.57 2.17 -4.04
CA THR A 85 18.46 1.22 -3.41
C THR A 85 19.88 1.66 -3.73
N SER A 86 20.54 2.27 -2.75
CA SER A 86 21.99 2.23 -2.58
C SER A 86 22.46 0.80 -2.29
#